data_AF-A0A841LFQ2-F1
#
_entry.id   AF-A0A841LFQ2-F1
#
_cell.length_a   1.000
_cell.length_b   1.000
_cell.length_c   1.000
_cell.angle_alpha   90.00
_cell.angle_beta   90.00
_cell.angle_gamma   90.00
#
_symmetry.space_group_name_H-M   'P 1'
#
loop_
_entity.id
_entity.type
_entity.pdbx_description
1 polymer ?
#
loop_
_entity_poly.entity_id
_entity_poly.type
_entity_poly.pdbx_seq_one_letter_code
_entity_poly.pdbx_strand_id
1 'polypeptide(L)' 'MPATNNGSEREIRPSVVFRKVTNGFRSDWGAEVHAGYRSITCTARLYGKSAIEAIRELTEGRFALA' A
#
# COMPACT_ATOMS: atom_id res chain seq x y z
N MET A 1 -22.24 -0.39 -18.23
CA MET A 1 -21.81 -1.18 -17.06
C MET A 1 -20.94 -0.28 -16.19
N PRO A 2 -21.14 -0.19 -14.86
CA PRO A 2 -20.28 0.66 -14.04
C PRO A 2 -18.86 0.09 -14.02
N ALA A 3 -17.84 0.94 -14.15
CA ALA A 3 -16.44 0.50 -14.14
C ALA A 3 -16.08 -0.11 -12.77
N THR A 4 -15.80 -1.40 -12.75
CA THR A 4 -15.49 -2.18 -11.53
C THR A 4 -14.12 -1.82 -10.91
N ASN A 5 -13.27 -1.08 -11.63
CA ASN A 5 -11.87 -0.82 -11.23
C ASN A 5 -11.67 0.47 -10.41
N ASN A 6 -12.73 1.24 -10.11
CA ASN A 6 -12.64 2.51 -9.36
C ASN A 6 -11.95 2.37 -7.99
N GLY A 7 -12.06 1.21 -7.34
CA GLY A 7 -11.38 0.95 -6.07
C GLY A 7 -9.87 0.96 -6.21
N SER A 8 -9.33 0.13 -7.10
CA SER A 8 -7.89 0.02 -7.35
C SER A 8 -7.29 1.32 -7.88
N GLU A 9 -8.00 2.02 -8.76
CA GLU A 9 -7.55 3.32 -9.27
C GLU A 9 -7.43 4.37 -8.17
N ARG A 10 -8.35 4.39 -7.20
CA ARG A 10 -8.25 5.29 -6.03
C ARG A 10 -7.09 4.93 -5.13
N GLU A 11 -6.80 3.65 -4.92
CA GLU A 11 -5.71 3.21 -4.03
C GLU A 11 -4.31 3.56 -4.57
N ILE A 12 -4.18 3.76 -5.88
CA ILE A 12 -2.93 4.21 -6.51
C ILE A 12 -2.70 5.73 -6.33
N ARG A 13 -3.77 6.54 -6.14
CA ARG A 13 -3.67 8.02 -6.07
C ARG A 13 -2.66 8.53 -5.04
N PRO A 14 -2.58 8.00 -3.82
CA PRO A 14 -1.59 8.45 -2.85
C PRO A 14 -0.14 8.27 -3.34
N SER A 15 0.15 7.22 -4.11
CA SER A 15 1.48 7.00 -4.69
C SER A 15 1.79 7.99 -5.83
N VAL A 16 0.78 8.45 -6.57
CA VAL A 16 0.96 9.52 -7.57
C VAL A 16 1.27 10.85 -6.89
N VAL A 17 0.52 11.21 -5.84
CA VAL A 17 0.77 12.42 -5.05
C VAL A 17 2.16 12.36 -4.40
N PHE A 18 2.52 11.22 -3.81
CA PHE A 18 3.85 10.98 -3.26
C PHE A 18 4.94 11.30 -4.28
N ARG A 19 4.89 10.67 -5.46
CA ARG A 19 5.89 10.88 -6.51
C ARG A 19 5.95 12.33 -6.99
N LYS A 20 4.81 13.02 -7.04
CA LYS A 20 4.75 14.44 -7.41
C LYS A 20 5.47 15.33 -6.40
N VAL A 21 5.31 15.07 -5.11
CA VAL A 21 5.89 15.89 -4.03
C VAL A 21 7.35 15.53 -3.77
N THR A 22 7.70 14.24 -3.80
CA THR A 22 9.04 13.76 -3.46
C THR A 22 9.96 13.60 -4.66
N ASN A 23 9.44 13.80 -5.87
CA ASN A 23 10.08 13.43 -7.14
C ASN A 23 10.41 11.91 -7.25
N GLY A 24 9.69 11.09 -6.48
CA GLY A 24 9.86 9.64 -6.46
C GLY A 24 11.15 9.17 -5.81
N PHE A 25 11.50 7.90 -6.04
CA PHE A 25 12.70 7.29 -5.50
C PHE A 25 13.87 7.38 -6.49
N ARG A 26 15.09 7.50 -5.97
CA ARG A 26 16.34 7.38 -6.74
C ARG A 26 16.99 6.00 -6.63
N SER A 27 16.36 5.11 -5.87
CA SER A 27 16.81 3.75 -5.61
C SER A 27 15.67 2.80 -5.95
N ASP A 28 15.98 1.77 -6.73
CA ASP A 28 15.03 0.72 -7.08
C ASP A 28 14.56 -0.01 -5.82
N TRP A 29 15.48 -0.31 -4.90
CA TRP A 29 15.14 -0.90 -3.60
C TRP A 29 14.15 -0.04 -2.81
N GLY A 30 14.33 1.28 -2.76
CA GLY A 30 13.38 2.18 -2.09
C GLY A 30 11.99 2.17 -2.74
N ALA A 31 11.94 2.04 -4.07
CA ALA A 31 10.68 1.93 -4.80
C ALA A 31 9.96 0.60 -4.51
N GLU A 32 10.70 -0.50 -4.44
CA GLU A 32 10.17 -1.83 -4.11
C GLU A 32 9.61 -1.88 -2.69
N VAL A 33 10.36 -1.35 -1.70
CA VAL A 33 9.91 -1.27 -0.30
C VAL A 33 8.63 -0.45 -0.19
N HIS A 34 8.55 0.69 -0.89
CA HIS A 34 7.33 1.51 -0.89
C HIS A 34 6.14 0.78 -1.52
N ALA A 35 6.35 0.06 -2.62
CA ALA A 35 5.30 -0.73 -3.25
C ALA A 35 4.78 -1.83 -2.32
N GLY A 36 5.69 -2.56 -1.65
CA GLY A 36 5.35 -3.57 -0.65
C GLY A 36 4.56 -2.99 0.52
N TYR A 37 5.05 -1.89 1.11
CA TYR A 37 4.37 -1.18 2.19
C TYR A 37 2.95 -0.73 1.80
N ARG A 38 2.78 -0.13 0.61
CA ARG A 38 1.47 0.29 0.11
C ARG A 38 0.54 -0.88 -0.10
N SER A 39 1.03 -1.98 -0.67
CA SER A 39 0.24 -3.20 -0.87
C SER A 39 -0.33 -3.73 0.46
N ILE A 40 0.53 -3.86 1.47
CA ILE A 40 0.17 -4.39 2.79
C ILE A 40 -0.83 -3.47 3.48
N THR A 41 -0.56 -2.17 3.53
CA THR A 41 -1.41 -1.21 4.25
C THR A 41 -2.75 -0.96 3.55
N CYS A 42 -2.78 -0.90 2.21
CA CYS A 42 -4.03 -0.83 1.45
C CYS A 42 -4.89 -2.06 1.71
N THR A 43 -4.28 -3.25 1.71
CA THR A 43 -5.02 -4.49 1.96
C THR A 43 -5.52 -4.54 3.39
N ALA A 44 -4.67 -4.28 4.39
CA ALA A 44 -5.05 -4.24 5.80
C ALA A 44 -6.22 -3.29 6.07
N ARG A 45 -6.24 -2.14 5.39
CA ARG A 45 -7.33 -1.17 5.49
C ARG A 45 -8.68 -1.73 5.01
N LEU A 46 -8.69 -2.59 3.98
CA LEU A 46 -9.91 -3.26 3.52
C LEU A 46 -10.49 -4.20 4.59
N TYR A 47 -9.63 -4.76 5.44
CA TYR A 47 -9.99 -5.62 6.56
C TYR A 47 -10.15 -4.86 7.89
N GLY A 48 -10.16 -3.52 7.86
CA GLY A 48 -10.35 -2.69 9.06
C GLY A 48 -9.15 -2.63 10.02
N LYS A 49 -7.98 -3.14 9.62
CA LYS A 49 -6.74 -3.06 10.41
C LYS A 49 -6.03 -1.73 10.18
N SER A 50 -5.41 -1.20 11.23
CA SER A 50 -4.54 -0.03 11.11
C SER A 50 -3.22 -0.40 10.44
N ALA A 51 -2.51 0.61 9.90
CA ALA A 51 -1.21 0.40 9.26
C ALA A 51 -0.17 -0.15 10.25
N ILE A 52 -0.21 0.27 11.52
CA ILE A 52 0.76 -0.19 12.53
C ILE A 52 0.53 -1.66 12.90
N GLU A 53 -0.73 -2.09 13.02
CA GLU A 53 -1.08 -3.49 13.26
C GLU A 53 -0.62 -4.37 12.09
N ALA A 54 -0.87 -3.94 10.86
CA ALA A 54 -0.46 -4.67 9.66
C ALA A 54 1.06 -4.87 9.57
N ILE A 55 1.84 -3.82 9.86
CA ILE A 55 3.31 -3.88 9.84
C ILE A 55 3.84 -4.76 10.97
N ARG A 56 3.23 -4.66 12.16
CA ARG A 56 3.57 -5.52 13.28
C ARG A 56 3.33 -7.00 12.94
N GLU A 57 2.15 -7.33 12.42
CA GLU A 57 1.83 -8.70 11.99
C GLU A 57 2.79 -9.21 10.90
N LEU A 58 3.16 -8.37 9.93
CA LEU A 58 4.15 -8.71 8.91
C LEU A 58 5.50 -9.07 9.52
N THR A 59 5.99 -8.23 10.43
CA THR A 59 7.30 -8.41 11.08
C THR A 59 7.31 -9.65 11.98
N GLU A 60 6.15 -9.99 12.55
CA GLU A 60 5.95 -11.17 13.39
C GLU A 60 5.69 -12.46 12.57
N GLY A 61 5.63 -12.38 11.23
CA GLY A 61 5.33 -13.50 10.35
C GLY A 61 3.88 -13.99 10.42
N ARG A 62 2.98 -13.18 10.98
CA ARG A 62 1.56 -13.49 11.19
C ARG A 62 0.62 -12.74 10.25
N PHE A 63 1.16 -12.07 9.24
CA PHE A 63 0.34 -11.38 8.25
C PHE A 63 -0.40 -12.39 7.38
N ALA A 64 -1.60 -12.74 7.82
CA ALA A 64 -2.57 -13.54 7.10
C ALA A 64 -3.80 -12.67 6.83
N LEU A 65 -4.19 -12.61 5.56
CA LEU A 65 -5.48 -12.06 5.15
C LEU A 65 -6.48 -13.18 5.36
N ALA A 66 -7.32 -13.05 6.40
CA ALA A 66 -8.38 -14.00 6.67
C ALA A 66 -9.41 -14.03 5.53
#